data_AF-A0AAP2MTR6-F1
#
_entry.id   AF-A0AAP2MTR6-F1
#
_cell.length_a   1.000
_cell.length_b   1.000
_cell.length_c   1.000
_cell.angle_alpha   90.00
_cell.angle_beta   90.00
_cell.angle_gamma   90.00
#
_symmetry.space_group_name_H-M   'P 1'
#
loop_
_entity.id
_entity.type
_entity.pdbx_description
1 polymer ?
#
loop_
_entity_poly.entity_id
_entity_poly.type
_entity_poly.pdbx_seq_one_letter_code
_entity_poly.pdbx_strand_id
1 'polypeptide(L)'
;MDRKKTKAGAILLLLGIAMTGNAQSYVTYNHDSSKKNQITVMEIGSGSLSPELYYQLLHSSYKKSAASKNKLGFRTTAGIGAYNQVEYAEAIDSALTKRAEIEALNMADRQIDLAWKVEGSKINSKMNAFKSNIDRILPVGGSIGDNQRWTECYHVYETAIKATKDAYMPNAKRKKMYLQIYADVAKQNETLVKQLVQMSNASKTKELLTANGNYQTANKRSIISSASSKWREAGMAVRNNTSSGSNNGSNEDDNDLKINR
;
A
#
# COMPACT_ATOMS: atom_id res chain seq x y z
N MET A 1 -60.19 -41.82 -59.30
CA MET A 1 -60.10 -41.45 -57.87
C MET A 1 -58.73 -41.86 -57.34
N ASP A 2 -58.10 -40.95 -56.61
CA ASP A 2 -56.66 -40.89 -56.36
C ASP A 2 -56.25 -41.78 -55.17
N ARG A 3 -55.42 -42.81 -55.40
CA ARG A 3 -55.08 -43.84 -54.38
C ARG A 3 -54.33 -43.30 -53.16
N LYS A 4 -53.77 -42.08 -53.24
CA LYS A 4 -53.14 -41.39 -52.09
C LYS A 4 -54.18 -40.76 -51.16
N LYS A 5 -55.30 -40.28 -51.70
CA LYS A 5 -56.39 -39.66 -50.90
C LYS A 5 -57.19 -40.70 -50.13
N THR A 6 -57.34 -41.92 -50.66
CA THR A 6 -58.01 -43.03 -49.95
C THR A 6 -57.17 -43.61 -48.82
N LYS A 7 -55.84 -43.67 -48.93
CA LYS A 7 -54.97 -44.10 -47.83
C LYS A 7 -54.89 -43.07 -46.69
N ALA A 8 -54.82 -41.78 -47.02
CA ALA A 8 -54.89 -40.72 -46.02
C ALA A 8 -56.26 -40.66 -45.32
N GLY A 9 -57.35 -40.85 -46.07
CA GLY A 9 -58.71 -40.95 -45.52
C GLY A 9 -58.92 -42.17 -44.63
N ALA A 10 -58.38 -43.34 -44.98
CA ALA A 10 -58.49 -44.54 -44.17
C ALA A 10 -57.66 -44.47 -42.88
N ILE A 11 -56.48 -43.84 -42.90
CA ILE A 11 -55.66 -43.61 -41.70
C ILE A 11 -56.30 -42.57 -40.78
N LEU A 12 -56.88 -41.49 -41.32
CA LEU A 12 -57.66 -40.52 -40.53
C LEU A 12 -58.94 -41.11 -39.95
N LEU A 13 -59.62 -42.02 -40.67
CA LEU A 13 -60.81 -42.71 -40.17
C LEU A 13 -60.47 -43.75 -39.09
N LEU A 14 -59.34 -44.47 -39.21
CA LEU A 14 -58.86 -45.41 -38.19
C LEU A 14 -58.31 -44.70 -36.94
N LEU A 15 -57.73 -43.50 -37.07
CA LEU A 15 -57.29 -42.68 -35.93
C LEU A 15 -58.48 -42.01 -35.21
N GLY A 16 -59.57 -41.72 -35.93
CA GLY A 16 -60.81 -41.17 -35.37
C GLY A 16 -61.65 -42.18 -34.58
N ILE A 17 -61.54 -43.48 -34.88
CA ILE A 17 -62.28 -44.55 -34.18
C ILE A 17 -61.56 -45.01 -32.89
N ALA A 18 -60.27 -44.71 -32.74
CA ALA A 18 -59.51 -45.04 -31.52
C ALA A 18 -59.76 -44.09 -30.32
N MET A 19 -60.54 -43.01 -30.50
CA MET A 19 -60.94 -42.10 -29.41
C MET A 19 -62.44 -42.15 -29.05
N THR A 20 -63.15 -43.18 -29.49
CA THR A 20 -64.47 -43.53 -28.92
C THR A 20 -64.36 -44.75 -27.99
N GLY A 21 -63.25 -44.83 -27.25
CA GLY A 21 -63.33 -45.41 -25.91
C GLY A 21 -64.03 -44.39 -25.04
N ASN A 22 -65.35 -44.51 -24.87
CA ASN A 22 -66.07 -43.88 -23.76
C ASN A 22 -65.56 -44.48 -22.44
N ALA A 23 -64.32 -44.18 -22.09
CA ALA A 23 -63.76 -44.32 -20.75
C ALA A 23 -63.78 -42.96 -20.03
N GLN A 24 -64.53 -41.98 -20.54
CA GLN A 24 -65.35 -41.17 -19.64
C GLN A 24 -66.41 -42.09 -19.02
N SER A 25 -65.96 -42.89 -18.04
CA SER A 25 -66.81 -43.30 -16.94
C SER A 25 -67.66 -42.10 -16.61
N TYR A 26 -68.98 -42.24 -16.72
CA TYR A 26 -69.95 -41.31 -16.16
C TYR A 26 -69.34 -40.69 -14.90
N VAL A 27 -68.92 -39.43 -14.96
CA VAL A 27 -68.81 -38.63 -13.73
C VAL A 27 -70.25 -38.39 -13.36
N THR A 28 -70.88 -39.43 -12.83
CA THR A 28 -72.17 -39.31 -12.19
C THR A 28 -71.91 -38.27 -11.11
N TYR A 29 -72.56 -37.11 -11.21
CA TYR A 29 -72.49 -36.02 -10.24
C TYR A 29 -73.13 -36.43 -8.88
N ASN A 30 -73.13 -37.73 -8.59
CA ASN A 30 -73.53 -38.37 -7.36
C ASN A 30 -72.30 -38.38 -6.46
N HIS A 31 -72.08 -37.28 -5.78
CA HIS A 31 -71.13 -37.27 -4.67
C HIS A 31 -71.76 -38.00 -3.49
N ASP A 32 -71.02 -38.91 -2.88
CA ASP A 32 -71.38 -39.41 -1.55
C ASP A 32 -71.33 -38.22 -0.57
N SER A 33 -72.50 -37.84 -0.04
CA SER A 33 -72.67 -36.70 0.86
C SER A 33 -71.76 -36.78 2.09
N SER A 34 -71.49 -37.99 2.60
CA SER A 34 -70.58 -38.19 3.74
C SER A 34 -69.15 -37.80 3.39
N LYS A 35 -68.62 -38.34 2.28
CA LYS A 35 -67.27 -38.05 1.80
C LYS A 35 -67.12 -36.61 1.35
N LYS A 36 -68.13 -36.06 0.67
CA LYS A 36 -68.16 -34.65 0.26
C LYS A 36 -68.07 -33.73 1.48
N ASN A 37 -68.85 -34.00 2.52
CA ASN A 37 -68.83 -33.19 3.73
C ASN A 37 -67.50 -33.31 4.49
N GLN A 38 -66.93 -34.52 4.56
CA GLN A 38 -65.59 -34.71 5.14
C GLN A 38 -64.53 -33.87 4.42
N ILE A 39 -64.53 -33.89 3.08
CA ILE A 39 -63.62 -33.07 2.26
C ILE A 39 -63.91 -31.58 2.45
N THR A 40 -65.19 -31.18 2.53
CA THR A 40 -65.59 -29.77 2.69
C THR A 40 -65.12 -29.20 4.03
N VAL A 41 -65.32 -29.94 5.13
CA VAL A 41 -64.84 -29.54 6.46
C VAL A 41 -63.31 -29.50 6.47
N MET A 42 -62.63 -30.47 5.86
CA MET A 42 -61.17 -30.49 5.79
C MET A 42 -60.60 -29.34 4.95
N GLU A 43 -61.23 -29.00 3.82
CA GLU A 43 -60.70 -28.01 2.90
C GLU A 43 -60.98 -26.59 3.38
N ILE A 44 -62.24 -26.29 3.72
CA ILE A 44 -62.68 -24.91 4.00
C ILE A 44 -63.20 -24.72 5.42
N GLY A 45 -63.30 -25.79 6.22
CA GLY A 45 -63.73 -25.68 7.62
C GLY A 45 -65.24 -25.53 7.79
N SER A 46 -66.01 -25.57 6.69
CA SER A 46 -67.47 -25.46 6.69
C SER A 46 -68.14 -26.80 6.42
N GLY A 47 -69.35 -27.00 6.95
CA GLY A 47 -70.14 -28.21 6.77
C GLY A 47 -70.17 -29.10 8.02
N SER A 48 -70.80 -30.28 7.91
CA SER A 48 -71.02 -31.21 9.02
C SER A 48 -70.54 -32.61 8.68
N LEU A 49 -69.73 -33.21 9.55
CA LEU A 49 -69.25 -34.57 9.39
C LEU A 49 -70.41 -35.56 9.50
N SER A 50 -70.53 -36.46 8.53
CA SER A 50 -71.60 -37.47 8.48
C SER A 50 -70.98 -38.86 8.30
N PRO A 51 -71.55 -39.93 8.89
CA PRO A 51 -72.61 -39.92 9.90
C PRO A 51 -72.13 -39.29 11.21
N GLU A 52 -72.99 -38.47 11.80
CA GLU A 52 -72.63 -37.67 12.97
C GLU A 52 -72.24 -38.52 14.19
N LEU A 53 -72.96 -39.62 14.45
CA LEU A 53 -72.69 -40.53 15.57
C LEU A 53 -71.29 -41.15 15.49
N TYR A 54 -70.83 -41.50 14.28
CA TYR A 54 -69.49 -42.05 14.08
C TYR A 54 -68.40 -41.06 14.51
N TYR A 55 -68.55 -39.78 14.16
CA TYR A 55 -67.60 -38.74 14.54
C TYR A 55 -67.73 -38.28 15.98
N GLN A 56 -68.92 -38.40 16.59
CA GLN A 56 -69.10 -38.14 18.02
C GLN A 56 -68.48 -39.22 18.90
N LEU A 57 -68.66 -40.50 18.54
CA LEU A 57 -68.25 -41.63 19.39
C LEU A 57 -66.79 -42.03 19.17
N LEU A 58 -66.33 -42.09 17.92
CA LEU A 58 -65.01 -42.64 17.58
C LEU A 58 -63.99 -41.56 17.19
N HIS A 59 -64.43 -40.38 16.72
CA HIS A 59 -63.54 -39.33 16.17
C HIS A 59 -63.83 -37.93 16.75
N SER A 60 -64.13 -37.86 18.05
CA SER A 60 -64.57 -36.64 18.72
C SER A 60 -63.52 -35.52 18.70
N SER A 61 -62.23 -35.87 18.83
CA SER A 61 -61.11 -34.92 18.74
C SER A 61 -60.95 -34.33 17.34
N TYR A 62 -61.12 -35.16 16.30
CA TYR A 62 -61.12 -34.69 14.92
C TYR A 62 -62.31 -33.76 14.68
N LYS A 63 -63.52 -34.17 15.08
CA LYS A 63 -64.72 -33.35 14.94
C LYS A 63 -64.60 -31.97 15.59
N LYS A 64 -63.98 -31.87 16.77
CA LYS A 64 -63.76 -30.60 17.48
C LYS A 64 -62.76 -29.67 16.78
N SER A 65 -61.81 -30.21 16.03
CA SER A 65 -60.67 -29.44 15.46
C SER A 65 -60.67 -29.35 13.94
N ALA A 66 -61.50 -30.12 13.24
CA ALA A 66 -61.49 -30.21 11.78
C ALA A 66 -61.81 -28.85 11.12
N ALA A 67 -62.74 -28.08 11.70
CA ALA A 67 -63.08 -26.76 11.19
C ALA A 67 -61.95 -25.73 11.34
N SER A 68 -61.24 -25.75 12.48
CA SER A 68 -60.16 -24.79 12.78
C SER A 68 -58.82 -25.16 12.15
N LYS A 69 -58.60 -26.43 11.82
CA LYS A 69 -57.41 -26.95 11.11
C LYS A 69 -57.71 -27.20 9.63
N ASN A 70 -58.52 -26.36 9.02
CA ASN A 70 -58.83 -26.48 7.60
C ASN A 70 -57.61 -26.14 6.73
N LYS A 71 -57.50 -26.78 5.56
CA LYS A 71 -56.37 -26.57 4.64
C LYS A 71 -56.33 -25.15 4.10
N LEU A 72 -57.50 -24.57 3.79
CA LEU A 72 -57.60 -23.21 3.27
C LEU A 72 -57.04 -22.18 4.24
N GLY A 73 -57.30 -22.31 5.55
CA GLY A 73 -56.76 -21.39 6.57
C GLY A 73 -55.23 -21.35 6.56
N PHE A 74 -54.58 -22.52 6.50
CA PHE A 74 -53.12 -22.60 6.39
C PHE A 74 -52.58 -22.04 5.07
N ARG A 75 -53.28 -22.30 3.94
CA ARG A 75 -52.91 -21.74 2.64
C ARG A 75 -53.01 -20.22 2.61
N THR A 76 -54.07 -19.66 3.17
CA THR A 76 -54.28 -18.21 3.26
C THR A 76 -53.20 -17.57 4.13
N THR A 77 -52.93 -18.11 5.31
CA THR A 77 -51.88 -17.58 6.20
C THR A 77 -50.48 -17.67 5.56
N ALA A 78 -50.14 -18.81 4.95
CA ALA A 78 -48.88 -18.97 4.22
C ALA A 78 -48.79 -18.03 3.01
N GLY A 79 -49.89 -17.84 2.28
CA GLY A 79 -49.99 -16.90 1.17
C GLY A 79 -49.79 -15.45 1.62
N ILE A 80 -50.40 -15.05 2.74
CA ILE A 80 -50.21 -13.72 3.35
C ILE A 80 -48.73 -13.48 3.66
N GLY A 81 -48.04 -14.45 4.26
CA GLY A 81 -46.61 -14.37 4.55
C GLY A 81 -45.70 -14.44 3.32
N ALA A 82 -46.20 -14.91 2.17
CA ALA A 82 -45.45 -15.04 0.93
C ALA A 82 -45.50 -13.79 0.04
N TYR A 83 -46.53 -12.93 0.15
CA TYR A 83 -46.69 -11.76 -0.73
C TYR A 83 -45.46 -10.86 -0.77
N ASN A 84 -44.88 -10.55 0.39
CA ASN A 84 -43.74 -9.64 0.46
C ASN A 84 -42.39 -10.35 0.19
N GLN A 85 -42.37 -11.68 0.06
CA GLN A 85 -41.10 -12.42 -0.11
C GLN A 85 -40.44 -12.12 -1.46
N VAL A 86 -41.23 -11.88 -2.52
CA VAL A 86 -40.69 -11.50 -3.83
C VAL A 86 -40.01 -10.15 -3.75
N GLU A 87 -40.67 -9.15 -3.18
CA GLU A 87 -40.10 -7.80 -3.02
C GLU A 87 -38.84 -7.80 -2.15
N TYR A 88 -38.84 -8.54 -1.03
CA TYR A 88 -37.63 -8.68 -0.21
C TYR A 88 -36.50 -9.40 -0.94
N ALA A 89 -36.80 -10.45 -1.71
CA ALA A 89 -35.81 -11.16 -2.49
C ALA A 89 -35.19 -10.26 -3.56
N GLU A 90 -36.00 -9.48 -4.29
CA GLU A 90 -35.54 -8.51 -5.29
C GLU A 90 -34.68 -7.39 -4.66
N ALA A 91 -35.10 -6.88 -3.50
CA ALA A 91 -34.33 -5.87 -2.77
C ALA A 91 -32.97 -6.40 -2.29
N ILE A 92 -32.92 -7.64 -1.78
CA ILE A 92 -31.69 -8.30 -1.38
C ILE A 92 -30.78 -8.54 -2.59
N ASP A 93 -31.33 -9.08 -3.68
CA ASP A 93 -30.59 -9.34 -4.92
C ASP A 93 -29.98 -8.05 -5.46
N SER A 94 -30.77 -6.98 -5.61
CA SER A 94 -30.31 -5.65 -6.02
C SER A 94 -29.18 -5.12 -5.13
N ALA A 95 -29.30 -5.28 -3.81
CA ALA A 95 -28.26 -4.85 -2.89
C ALA A 95 -26.97 -5.67 -3.03
N LEU A 96 -27.08 -6.99 -3.26
CA LEU A 96 -25.94 -7.87 -3.47
C LEU A 96 -25.25 -7.59 -4.81
N THR A 97 -26.00 -7.38 -5.90
CA THR A 97 -25.44 -7.01 -7.20
C THR A 97 -24.65 -5.70 -7.10
N LYS A 98 -25.20 -4.67 -6.44
CA LYS A 98 -24.51 -3.39 -6.25
C LYS A 98 -23.23 -3.53 -5.42
N ARG A 99 -23.24 -4.37 -4.37
CA ARG A 99 -22.04 -4.66 -3.58
C ARG A 99 -20.99 -5.41 -4.39
N ALA A 100 -21.40 -6.41 -5.16
CA ALA A 100 -20.52 -7.17 -6.04
C ALA A 100 -19.86 -6.28 -7.09
N GLU A 101 -20.62 -5.34 -7.68
CA GLU A 101 -20.09 -4.35 -8.62
C GLU A 101 -19.02 -3.45 -7.97
N ILE A 102 -19.32 -2.90 -6.79
CA ILE A 102 -18.35 -2.08 -6.02
C ILE A 102 -17.12 -2.90 -5.63
N GLU A 103 -17.28 -4.16 -5.24
CA GLU A 103 -16.18 -5.04 -4.89
C GLU A 103 -15.32 -5.39 -6.11
N ALA A 104 -15.94 -5.66 -7.26
CA ALA A 104 -15.24 -5.87 -8.52
C ALA A 104 -14.42 -4.62 -8.92
N LEU A 105 -14.99 -3.42 -8.78
CA LEU A 105 -14.27 -2.16 -9.00
C LEU A 105 -13.11 -1.99 -8.02
N ASN A 106 -13.29 -2.32 -6.74
CA ASN A 106 -12.24 -2.25 -5.73
C ASN A 106 -11.13 -3.28 -5.97
N MET A 107 -11.46 -4.48 -6.45
CA MET A 107 -10.49 -5.50 -6.86
C MET A 107 -9.69 -5.02 -8.07
N ALA A 108 -10.37 -4.46 -9.08
CA ALA A 108 -9.73 -3.90 -10.27
C ALA A 108 -8.78 -2.73 -9.93
N ASP A 109 -9.19 -1.82 -9.03
CA ASP A 109 -8.32 -0.74 -8.56
C ASP A 109 -7.04 -1.29 -7.92
N ARG A 110 -7.15 -2.33 -7.10
CA ARG A 110 -5.98 -2.89 -6.40
C ARG A 110 -5.05 -3.69 -7.31
N GLN A 111 -5.56 -4.25 -8.41
CA GLN A 111 -4.77 -5.09 -9.32
C GLN A 111 -3.62 -4.33 -9.99
N ILE A 112 -3.82 -3.05 -10.28
CA ILE A 112 -2.82 -2.22 -10.96
C ILE A 112 -2.41 -1.09 -10.04
N ASP A 113 -1.11 -0.95 -9.79
CA ASP A 113 -0.57 0.22 -9.09
C ASP A 113 -0.52 1.44 -10.00
N LEU A 114 -1.68 2.07 -10.19
CA LEU A 114 -1.81 3.31 -10.95
C LEU A 114 -1.09 4.46 -10.24
N ALA A 115 -1.04 4.44 -8.90
CA ALA A 115 -0.33 5.45 -8.12
C ALA A 115 1.17 5.45 -8.42
N TRP A 116 1.79 4.27 -8.51
CA TRP A 116 3.19 4.14 -8.91
C TRP A 116 3.45 4.57 -10.35
N LYS A 117 2.53 4.28 -11.28
CA LYS A 117 2.67 4.75 -12.67
C LYS A 117 2.75 6.28 -12.77
N VAL A 118 2.06 7.00 -11.88
CA VAL A 118 2.04 8.47 -11.87
C VAL A 118 3.19 9.05 -11.05
N GLU A 119 3.43 8.54 -9.83
CA GLU A 119 4.37 9.16 -8.88
C GLU A 119 5.77 8.50 -8.87
N GLY A 120 5.91 7.31 -9.45
CA GLY A 120 7.12 6.49 -9.35
C GLY A 120 8.36 7.13 -9.98
N SER A 121 8.21 7.85 -11.09
CA SER A 121 9.31 8.56 -11.76
C SER A 121 9.91 9.66 -10.87
N LYS A 122 9.05 10.41 -10.19
CA LYS A 122 9.42 11.48 -9.27
C LYS A 122 10.13 10.93 -8.02
N ILE A 123 9.65 9.84 -7.46
CA ILE A 123 10.30 9.15 -6.32
C ILE A 123 11.66 8.60 -6.74
N ASN A 124 11.74 7.89 -7.87
CA ASN A 124 13.00 7.35 -8.38
C ASN A 124 14.03 8.45 -8.62
N SER A 125 13.62 9.59 -9.17
CA SER A 125 14.51 10.74 -9.37
C SER A 125 15.11 11.24 -8.05
N LYS A 126 14.30 11.39 -6.98
CA LYS A 126 14.80 11.79 -5.67
C LYS A 126 15.65 10.72 -5.00
N MET A 127 15.29 9.46 -5.12
CA MET A 127 16.10 8.34 -4.64
C MET A 127 17.47 8.31 -5.32
N ASN A 128 17.52 8.53 -6.63
CA ASN A 128 18.78 8.60 -7.38
C ASN A 128 19.64 9.80 -6.97
N ALA A 129 19.02 10.98 -6.78
CA ALA A 129 19.72 12.16 -6.28
C ALA A 129 20.28 11.91 -4.87
N PHE A 130 19.51 11.26 -4.00
CA PHE A 130 19.94 10.89 -2.66
C PHE A 130 21.12 9.92 -2.70
N LYS A 131 21.02 8.84 -3.50
CA LYS A 131 22.12 7.89 -3.70
C LYS A 131 23.39 8.57 -4.21
N SER A 132 23.28 9.45 -5.21
CA SER A 132 24.43 10.20 -5.73
C SER A 132 25.08 11.09 -4.66
N ASN A 133 24.29 11.68 -3.77
CA ASN A 133 24.83 12.43 -2.65
C ASN A 133 25.49 11.54 -1.60
N ILE A 134 24.97 10.33 -1.35
CA ILE A 134 25.60 9.34 -0.48
C ILE A 134 26.98 8.95 -1.03
N ASP A 135 27.07 8.71 -2.35
CA ASP A 135 28.31 8.36 -3.03
C ASP A 135 29.38 9.48 -2.94
N ARG A 136 28.96 10.74 -2.72
CA ARG A 136 29.85 11.89 -2.51
C ARG A 136 30.44 12.01 -1.10
N ILE A 137 29.95 11.23 -0.13
CA ILE A 137 30.44 11.32 1.26
C ILE A 137 31.94 11.02 1.34
N LEU A 138 32.40 9.92 0.73
CA LEU A 138 33.80 9.51 0.80
C LEU A 138 34.75 10.49 0.07
N PRO A 139 34.47 10.92 -1.18
CA PRO A 139 35.31 11.90 -1.88
C PRO A 139 35.47 13.25 -1.16
N VAL A 140 34.46 13.68 -0.39
CA VAL A 140 34.48 14.96 0.33
C VAL A 140 35.26 14.87 1.67
N GLY A 141 35.74 13.67 2.04
CA GLY A 141 36.49 13.41 3.26
C GLY A 141 35.64 12.90 4.42
N GLY A 142 34.46 12.32 4.14
CA GLY A 142 33.60 11.71 5.14
C GLY A 142 34.07 10.35 5.64
N SER A 143 33.54 9.96 6.81
CA SER A 143 33.81 8.64 7.39
C SER A 143 33.07 7.54 6.63
N ILE A 144 33.67 6.35 6.59
CA ILE A 144 33.01 5.12 6.10
C ILE A 144 31.73 4.85 6.92
N GLY A 145 31.76 5.12 8.22
CA GLY A 145 30.58 4.96 9.09
C GLY A 145 29.42 5.89 8.71
N ASP A 146 29.72 7.13 8.29
CA ASP A 146 28.68 8.05 7.81
C ASP A 146 28.09 7.58 6.49
N ASN A 147 28.94 7.11 5.56
CA ASN A 147 28.48 6.56 4.30
C ASN A 147 27.57 5.33 4.52
N GLN A 148 27.96 4.42 5.41
CA GLN A 148 27.15 3.25 5.75
C GLN A 148 25.80 3.64 6.37
N ARG A 149 25.80 4.55 7.36
CA ARG A 149 24.55 5.03 8.00
C ARG A 149 23.58 5.61 6.98
N TRP A 150 24.08 6.46 6.07
CA TRP A 150 23.24 7.06 5.03
C TRP A 150 22.78 6.04 3.99
N THR A 151 23.59 5.02 3.70
CA THR A 151 23.21 3.89 2.84
C THR A 151 22.10 3.04 3.48
N GLU A 152 22.16 2.80 4.78
CA GLU A 152 21.07 2.15 5.53
C GLU A 152 19.78 2.97 5.46
N CYS A 153 19.85 4.29 5.63
CA CYS A 153 18.69 5.18 5.42
C CYS A 153 18.10 5.06 4.02
N TYR A 154 18.94 4.96 2.98
CA TYR A 154 18.48 4.72 1.61
C TYR A 154 17.72 3.39 1.48
N HIS A 155 18.24 2.31 2.07
CA HIS A 155 17.59 1.00 2.03
C HIS A 155 16.26 0.95 2.79
N VAL A 156 16.10 1.74 3.86
CA VAL A 156 14.81 1.91 4.54
C VAL A 156 13.77 2.44 3.56
N TYR A 157 14.09 3.47 2.78
CA TYR A 157 13.15 4.02 1.79
C TYR A 157 12.90 3.05 0.62
N GLU A 158 13.93 2.34 0.15
CA GLU A 158 13.77 1.31 -0.87
C GLU A 158 12.79 0.21 -0.41
N THR A 159 12.94 -0.22 0.84
CA THR A 159 12.06 -1.22 1.46
C THR A 159 10.64 -0.68 1.65
N ALA A 160 10.50 0.57 2.07
CA ALA A 160 9.19 1.22 2.19
C ALA A 160 8.45 1.30 0.84
N ILE A 161 9.17 1.58 -0.26
CA ILE A 161 8.59 1.58 -1.62
C ILE A 161 8.14 0.17 -2.00
N LYS A 162 8.97 -0.86 -1.77
CA LYS A 162 8.60 -2.26 -2.05
C LYS A 162 7.37 -2.69 -1.23
N ALA A 163 7.40 -2.46 0.07
CA ALA A 163 6.27 -2.76 0.96
C ALA A 163 4.98 -2.03 0.53
N THR A 164 5.07 -0.79 0.04
CA THR A 164 3.90 -0.04 -0.46
C THR A 164 3.32 -0.63 -1.74
N LYS A 165 4.18 -1.17 -2.63
CA LYS A 165 3.75 -1.87 -3.86
C LYS A 165 3.07 -3.19 -3.55
N ASP A 166 3.62 -3.94 -2.61
CA ASP A 166 3.15 -5.29 -2.26
C ASP A 166 1.92 -5.25 -1.34
N ALA A 167 1.68 -4.13 -0.64
CA ALA A 167 0.59 -4.00 0.29
C ALA A 167 -0.79 -4.04 -0.40
N TYR A 168 -1.69 -4.85 0.17
CA TYR A 168 -3.08 -4.94 -0.26
C TYR A 168 -3.89 -3.70 0.16
N MET A 169 -3.73 -2.60 -0.58
CA MET A 169 -4.44 -1.34 -0.33
C MET A 169 -4.94 -0.68 -1.63
N PRO A 170 -6.02 0.15 -1.56
CA PRO A 170 -6.51 0.94 -2.69
C PRO A 170 -5.48 1.96 -3.20
N ASN A 171 -5.54 2.32 -4.49
CA ASN A 171 -4.59 3.25 -5.12
C ASN A 171 -4.59 4.63 -4.46
N ALA A 172 -5.74 5.11 -3.98
CA ALA A 172 -5.83 6.38 -3.27
C ALA A 172 -4.97 6.40 -1.99
N LYS A 173 -4.87 5.26 -1.29
CA LYS A 173 -3.98 5.12 -0.12
C LYS A 173 -2.52 4.96 -0.56
N ARG A 174 -2.23 4.17 -1.60
CA ARG A 174 -0.85 4.04 -2.14
C ARG A 174 -0.29 5.39 -2.53
N LYS A 175 -1.06 6.22 -3.24
CA LYS A 175 -0.64 7.57 -3.63
C LYS A 175 -0.24 8.43 -2.43
N LYS A 176 -1.02 8.39 -1.35
CA LYS A 176 -0.67 9.11 -0.10
C LYS A 176 0.66 8.61 0.48
N MET A 177 0.86 7.29 0.54
CA MET A 177 2.10 6.68 1.04
C MET A 177 3.31 7.06 0.18
N TYR A 178 3.17 7.01 -1.15
CA TYR A 178 4.20 7.44 -2.08
C TYR A 178 4.59 8.91 -1.92
N LEU A 179 3.62 9.81 -1.73
CA LEU A 179 3.89 11.22 -1.48
C LEU A 179 4.59 11.46 -0.14
N GLN A 180 4.25 10.68 0.89
CA GLN A 180 4.95 10.72 2.18
C GLN A 180 6.41 10.26 2.05
N ILE A 181 6.64 9.11 1.40
CA ILE A 181 8.00 8.62 1.12
C ILE A 181 8.80 9.66 0.35
N TYR A 182 8.22 10.29 -0.68
CA TYR A 182 8.87 11.35 -1.44
C TYR A 182 9.30 12.52 -0.54
N ALA A 183 8.40 13.00 0.33
CA ALA A 183 8.67 14.12 1.22
C ALA A 183 9.79 13.79 2.22
N ASP A 184 9.78 12.58 2.76
CA ASP A 184 10.78 12.12 3.72
C ASP A 184 12.16 11.96 3.05
N VAL A 185 12.23 11.34 1.86
CA VAL A 185 13.46 11.23 1.07
C VAL A 185 14.01 12.61 0.73
N ALA A 186 13.15 13.56 0.32
CA ALA A 186 13.57 14.93 0.03
C ALA A 186 14.18 15.61 1.26
N LYS A 187 13.54 15.48 2.43
CA LYS A 187 14.02 16.05 3.69
C LYS A 187 15.35 15.43 4.14
N GLN A 188 15.51 14.11 4.04
CA GLN A 188 16.78 13.45 4.36
C GLN A 188 17.88 13.85 3.39
N ASN A 189 17.57 13.93 2.10
CA ASN A 189 18.53 14.37 1.10
C ASN A 189 19.00 15.81 1.35
N GLU A 190 18.11 16.73 1.73
CA GLU A 190 18.49 18.10 2.11
C GLU A 190 19.42 18.12 3.33
N THR A 191 19.15 17.26 4.31
CA THR A 191 20.01 17.12 5.51
C THR A 191 21.41 16.65 5.12
N LEU A 192 21.49 15.62 4.27
CA LEU A 192 22.76 15.11 3.76
C LEU A 192 23.51 16.17 2.94
N VAL A 193 22.83 16.91 2.07
CA VAL A 193 23.46 17.98 1.28
C VAL A 193 24.07 19.06 2.19
N LYS A 194 23.37 19.48 3.25
CA LYS A 194 23.91 20.44 4.23
C LYS A 194 25.19 19.91 4.89
N GLN A 195 25.20 18.64 5.28
CA GLN A 195 26.39 17.99 5.85
C GLN A 195 27.54 17.94 4.84
N LEU A 196 27.28 17.54 3.59
CA LEU A 196 28.28 17.49 2.54
C LEU A 196 28.91 18.87 2.26
N VAL A 197 28.12 19.94 2.25
CA VAL A 197 28.63 21.30 2.08
C VAL A 197 29.53 21.70 3.24
N GLN A 198 29.13 21.41 4.48
CA GLN A 198 29.96 21.67 5.66
C GLN A 198 31.30 20.92 5.59
N MET A 199 31.26 19.64 5.24
CA MET A 199 32.45 18.80 5.09
C MET A 199 33.35 19.30 3.96
N SER A 200 32.78 19.67 2.82
CA SER A 200 33.52 20.22 1.68
C SER A 200 34.22 21.53 2.04
N ASN A 201 33.52 22.43 2.71
CA ASN A 201 34.10 23.70 3.18
C ASN A 201 35.21 23.48 4.22
N ALA A 202 35.04 22.52 5.13
CA ALA A 202 36.07 22.15 6.11
C ALA A 202 37.32 21.57 5.43
N SER A 203 37.15 20.64 4.48
CA SER A 203 38.25 20.07 3.69
C SER A 203 38.99 21.14 2.90
N LYS A 204 38.26 22.06 2.25
CA LYS A 204 38.85 23.16 1.47
C LYS A 204 39.58 24.16 2.37
N THR A 205 39.02 24.46 3.54
CA THR A 205 39.67 25.33 4.53
C THR A 205 40.95 24.69 5.05
N LYS A 206 40.94 23.39 5.36
CA LYS A 206 42.13 22.63 5.76
C LYS A 206 43.21 22.65 4.68
N GLU A 207 42.84 22.44 3.42
CA GLU A 207 43.77 22.52 2.27
C GLU A 207 44.40 23.90 2.16
N LEU A 208 43.60 24.98 2.26
CA LEU A 208 44.11 26.36 2.26
C LEU A 208 45.03 26.65 3.46
N LEU A 209 44.70 26.15 4.66
CA LEU A 209 45.57 26.28 5.84
C LEU A 209 46.87 25.51 5.66
N THR A 210 46.86 24.32 5.06
CA THR A 210 48.09 23.57 4.77
C THR A 210 48.94 24.27 3.69
N ALA A 211 48.31 24.77 2.63
CA ALA A 211 48.99 25.54 1.60
C ALA A 211 49.60 26.84 2.16
N ASN A 212 48.89 27.52 3.08
CA ASN A 212 49.38 28.73 3.73
C ASN A 212 50.38 28.43 4.87
N GLY A 213 50.26 27.29 5.55
CA GLY A 213 51.22 26.82 6.56
C GLY A 213 52.62 26.53 5.99
N ASN A 214 52.73 26.39 4.67
CA ASN A 214 54.01 26.34 3.96
C ASN A 214 54.62 27.73 3.68
N TYR A 215 53.91 28.84 3.93
CA TYR A 215 54.59 30.12 4.16
C TYR A 215 55.30 29.98 5.49
N GLN A 216 56.55 29.49 5.42
CA GLN A 216 57.46 29.50 6.54
C GLN A 216 57.34 30.87 7.19
N THR A 217 56.92 30.92 8.46
CA THR A 217 57.18 32.10 9.27
C THR A 217 58.67 32.38 9.06
N ALA A 218 58.98 33.48 8.36
CA ALA A 218 60.33 33.73 7.84
C ALA A 218 61.30 33.36 8.96
N ASN A 219 62.19 32.38 8.75
CA ASN A 219 62.96 31.78 9.84
C ASN A 219 63.82 32.87 10.46
N LYS A 220 63.26 33.54 11.48
CA LYS A 220 63.81 34.80 11.99
C LYS A 220 65.19 34.54 12.53
N ARG A 221 65.41 33.35 13.11
CA ARG A 221 66.71 32.89 13.58
C ARG A 221 67.73 32.73 12.45
N SER A 222 67.37 32.13 11.30
CA SER A 222 68.32 31.98 10.19
C SER A 222 68.61 33.31 9.50
N ILE A 223 67.62 34.21 9.43
CA ILE A 223 67.79 35.55 8.87
C ILE A 223 68.67 36.40 9.80
N ILE A 224 68.41 36.38 11.11
CA ILE A 224 69.23 37.08 12.10
C ILE A 224 70.66 36.52 12.14
N SER A 225 70.83 35.20 12.11
CA SER A 225 72.17 34.59 12.12
C SER A 225 72.95 34.96 10.86
N SER A 226 72.32 34.89 9.68
CA SER A 226 72.93 35.27 8.41
C SER A 226 73.30 36.76 8.37
N ALA A 227 72.44 37.64 8.86
CA ALA A 227 72.72 39.07 8.96
C ALA A 227 73.88 39.36 9.93
N SER A 228 73.91 38.68 11.09
CA SER A 228 74.99 38.82 12.07
C SER A 228 76.35 38.34 11.54
N SER A 229 76.35 37.25 10.76
CA SER A 229 77.56 36.75 10.11
C SER A 229 78.06 37.71 9.05
N LYS A 230 77.18 38.26 8.21
CA LYS A 230 77.56 39.29 7.23
C LYS A 230 78.09 40.57 7.87
N TRP A 231 77.52 41.01 8.99
CA TRP A 231 78.00 42.19 9.70
C TRP A 231 79.39 41.97 10.31
N ARG A 232 79.61 40.80 10.90
CA ARG A 232 80.92 40.40 11.44
C ARG A 232 81.96 40.24 10.32
N GLU A 233 81.58 39.68 9.19
CA GLU A 233 82.44 39.53 8.02
C GLU A 233 82.81 40.89 7.40
N ALA A 234 81.86 41.80 7.26
CA ALA A 234 82.12 43.18 6.83
C ALA A 234 83.03 43.93 7.82
N GLY A 235 82.82 43.74 9.13
CA GLY A 235 83.70 44.30 10.15
C GLY A 235 85.12 43.75 10.10
N MET A 236 85.28 42.44 9.84
CA MET A 236 86.59 41.80 9.67
C MET A 236 87.28 42.22 8.37
N ALA A 237 86.54 42.43 7.28
CA ALA A 237 87.09 42.95 6.03
C ALA A 237 87.63 44.38 6.19
N VAL A 238 86.94 45.24 6.93
CA VAL A 238 87.40 46.60 7.27
C VAL A 238 88.65 46.55 8.17
N ARG A 239 88.70 45.61 9.13
CA ARG A 239 89.81 45.43 10.07
C ARG A 239 91.08 44.86 9.40
N ASN A 240 90.92 43.94 8.46
CA ASN A 240 92.04 43.43 7.66
C ASN A 240 92.60 44.48 6.69
N ASN A 241 91.77 45.44 6.24
CA ASN A 241 92.24 46.57 5.43
C ASN A 241 92.96 47.66 6.26
N THR A 242 92.89 47.60 7.60
CA THR A 242 93.61 48.49 8.52
C THR A 242 94.88 47.85 9.11
N SER A 243 95.19 46.59 8.76
CA SER A 243 96.33 45.83 9.28
C SER A 243 97.55 45.82 8.32
N SER A 244 97.77 46.91 7.59
CA SER A 244 99.04 47.20 6.91
C SER A 244 99.55 48.54 7.42
N GLY A 245 100.23 48.53 8.57
CA GLY A 245 100.72 49.76 9.19
C GLY A 245 101.22 49.60 10.62
N SER A 246 102.41 49.01 10.75
CA SER A 246 103.50 49.30 11.72
C SER A 246 103.25 49.54 13.23
N ASN A 247 104.06 48.82 14.02
CA ASN A 247 104.36 48.92 15.46
C ASN A 247 104.55 50.33 16.03
N ASN A 248 104.10 50.58 17.28
CA ASN A 248 104.94 50.78 18.48
C ASN A 248 104.13 51.09 19.76
N GLY A 249 104.64 50.67 20.92
CA GLY A 249 104.56 51.47 22.17
C GLY A 249 103.53 51.10 23.25
N SER A 250 103.95 50.20 24.14
CA SER A 250 103.94 50.25 25.62
C SER A 250 102.84 50.94 26.46
N ASN A 251 102.50 50.19 27.53
CA ASN A 251 102.10 50.55 28.91
C ASN A 251 100.61 50.63 29.30
N GLU A 252 100.24 49.63 30.12
CA GLU A 252 99.57 49.70 31.44
C GLU A 252 98.42 50.70 31.60
N ASP A 253 97.20 50.18 31.85
CA ASP A 253 96.54 50.39 33.14
C ASP A 253 95.30 49.50 33.32
N ASP A 254 95.09 49.11 34.57
CA ASP A 254 94.00 48.33 35.12
C ASP A 254 92.60 48.80 34.70
N ASN A 255 91.66 47.85 34.59
CA ASN A 255 90.35 47.98 35.25
C ASN A 255 89.57 46.66 35.25
N ASP A 256 89.48 46.10 36.45
CA ASP A 256 88.55 45.08 36.92
C ASP A 256 87.08 45.50 36.66
N LEU A 257 86.31 44.66 35.99
CA LEU A 257 84.84 44.70 36.02
C LEU A 257 84.27 43.27 36.01
N LYS A 258 84.09 42.72 37.21
CA LYS A 258 83.07 41.70 37.52
C LYS A 258 81.68 42.16 37.06
N ILE A 259 80.87 41.21 36.58
CA ILE A 259 79.41 41.00 36.79
C ILE A 259 79.08 39.68 36.06
N ASN A 260 79.08 38.54 36.76
CA ASN A 260 77.98 37.90 37.51
C ASN A 260 77.13 36.94 36.66
N ARG A 261 76.90 35.80 37.32
CA ARG A 261 76.15 34.60 36.95
C ARG A 261 74.67 34.87 36.71
#